data_AF-A0A257RE47-F1
#
_entry.id   AF-A0A257RE47-F1
#
_cell.length_a   1.000
_cell.length_b   1.000
_cell.length_c   1.000
_cell.angle_alpha   90.00
_cell.angle_beta   90.00
_cell.angle_gamma   90.00
#
_symmetry.space_group_name_H-M   'P 1'
#
loop_
_entity.id
_entity.type
_entity.pdbx_description
1 polymer ?
#
loop_
_entity_poly.entity_id
_entity_poly.type
_entity_poly.pdbx_seq_one_letter_code
_entity_poly.pdbx_strand_id
1 'polypeptide(L)'
;MIDPFNFAAAFLEQNAILPLLYRWGGMQWADLSFGWALVAIYGFAQVIITFAVCLPLEYVWPAESWQNGRAVWVDILYTMISRVGVLPIVSFVLFFQVQAAFGGLLADYGYVPPALELLAPWLVGHAVV
;
A
#
# COMPACT_ATOMS: atom_id res chain seq x y z
N MET A 1 22.17 -2.14 2.80
CA MET A 1 21.56 -3.44 2.42
C MET A 1 20.54 -3.14 1.34
N ILE A 2 20.43 -3.97 0.30
CA ILE A 2 19.38 -3.78 -0.73
C ILE A 2 18.08 -4.33 -0.14
N ASP A 3 17.11 -3.46 0.11
CA ASP A 3 15.77 -3.86 0.55
C ASP A 3 14.93 -4.23 -0.69
N PRO A 4 14.68 -5.53 -0.95
CA PRO A 4 14.04 -5.97 -2.19
C PRO A 4 12.60 -5.44 -2.33
N PHE A 5 11.90 -5.25 -1.22
CA PHE A 5 10.53 -4.70 -1.21
C PHE A 5 10.51 -3.21 -1.58
N ASN A 6 11.42 -2.41 -1.04
CA ASN A 6 11.57 -0.99 -1.41
C ASN A 6 11.94 -0.85 -2.88
N PHE A 7 12.83 -1.70 -3.38
CA PHE A 7 13.17 -1.71 -4.81
C PHE A 7 11.97 -2.04 -5.69
N ALA A 8 11.21 -3.09 -5.36
CA ALA A 8 10.02 -3.47 -6.11
C ALA A 8 8.93 -2.40 -6.08
N ALA A 9 8.71 -1.76 -4.92
CA ALA A 9 7.75 -0.67 -4.77
C ALA A 9 8.17 0.56 -5.58
N ALA A 10 9.45 0.95 -5.54
CA ALA A 10 9.98 2.05 -6.32
C ALA A 10 9.86 1.79 -7.84
N PHE A 11 10.13 0.55 -8.27
CA PHE A 11 9.95 0.15 -9.67
C PHE A 11 8.49 0.25 -10.10
N LEU A 12 7.57 -0.28 -9.29
CA LEU A 12 6.13 -0.20 -9.55
C LEU A 12 5.66 1.25 -9.61
N GLU A 13 6.11 2.07 -8.68
CA GLU A 13 5.73 3.48 -8.61
C GLU A 13 6.22 4.25 -9.84
N GLN A 14 7.50 4.18 -10.17
CA GLN A 14 8.09 4.93 -11.28
C GLN A 14 7.55 4.51 -12.65
N ASN A 15 7.32 3.22 -12.84
CA ASN A 15 6.95 2.69 -14.16
C ASN A 15 5.43 2.62 -14.40
N ALA A 16 4.62 2.54 -13.34
CA ALA A 16 3.17 2.40 -13.47
C ALA A 16 2.41 3.53 -12.76
N ILE A 17 2.64 3.73 -11.46
CA ILE A 17 1.78 4.61 -10.65
C ILE A 17 1.97 6.08 -11.03
N LEU A 18 3.20 6.61 -11.01
CA LEU A 18 3.46 8.02 -11.33
C LEU A 18 3.01 8.41 -12.75
N PRO A 19 3.27 7.61 -13.81
CA PRO A 19 2.74 7.90 -15.14
C PRO A 19 1.21 7.93 -15.21
N LEU A 20 0.53 7.03 -14.49
CA LEU A 20 -0.94 7.01 -14.41
C LEU A 20 -1.47 8.23 -13.68
N LEU A 21 -0.87 8.58 -12.55
CA LEU A 21 -1.20 9.78 -11.80
C LEU A 21 -1.01 11.02 -12.66
N TYR A 22 0.11 11.13 -13.37
CA TYR A 22 0.37 12.25 -14.28
C TYR A 22 -0.69 12.36 -15.38
N ARG A 23 -1.04 11.26 -16.05
CA ARG A 23 -2.05 11.23 -17.12
C ARG A 23 -3.45 11.61 -16.65
N TRP A 24 -3.79 11.31 -15.41
CA TRP A 24 -5.10 11.65 -14.82
C TRP A 24 -5.09 12.94 -13.99
N GLY A 25 -4.01 13.71 -14.02
CA GLY A 25 -3.89 14.97 -13.25
C GLY A 25 -3.78 14.77 -11.73
N GLY A 26 -3.47 13.56 -11.30
CA GLY A 26 -3.40 13.10 -9.91
C GLY A 26 -2.08 13.32 -9.19
N MET A 27 -1.24 14.27 -9.63
CA MET A 27 0.11 14.45 -9.05
C MET A 27 0.10 14.86 -7.58
N GLN A 28 -1.02 15.36 -7.06
CA GLN A 28 -1.23 15.57 -5.62
C GLN A 28 -1.05 14.30 -4.77
N TRP A 29 -1.09 13.11 -5.39
CA TRP A 29 -0.93 11.83 -4.72
C TRP A 29 0.50 11.27 -4.79
N ALA A 30 1.43 11.97 -5.45
CA ALA A 30 2.78 11.47 -5.69
C ALA A 30 3.58 11.24 -4.41
N ASP A 31 3.43 12.09 -3.39
CA ASP A 31 4.19 11.93 -2.14
C ASP A 31 3.71 10.73 -1.30
N LEU A 32 2.43 10.34 -1.43
CA LEU A 32 1.88 9.18 -0.75
C LEU A 32 2.00 7.90 -1.58
N SER A 33 2.14 7.98 -2.91
CA SER A 33 2.06 6.81 -3.78
C SER A 33 3.08 5.72 -3.44
N PHE A 34 4.28 6.11 -2.99
CA PHE A 34 5.31 5.16 -2.62
C PHE A 34 4.91 4.28 -1.42
N GLY A 35 4.38 4.89 -0.36
CA GLY A 35 3.92 4.15 0.83
C GLY A 35 2.82 3.14 0.49
N TRP A 36 1.93 3.50 -0.43
CA TRP A 36 0.87 2.62 -0.90
C TRP A 36 1.35 1.56 -1.88
N ALA A 37 2.34 1.87 -2.72
CA ALA A 37 3.05 0.89 -3.54
C ALA A 37 3.70 -0.17 -2.65
N LEU A 38 4.31 0.23 -1.53
CA LEU A 38 4.84 -0.70 -0.52
C LEU A 38 3.75 -1.58 0.08
N VAL A 39 2.63 -1.02 0.52
CA VAL A 39 1.49 -1.81 1.03
C VAL A 39 1.02 -2.86 0.00
N ALA A 40 0.92 -2.47 -1.27
CA ALA A 40 0.56 -3.39 -2.34
C ALA A 40 1.60 -4.51 -2.54
N ILE A 41 2.90 -4.18 -2.55
CA ILE A 41 3.98 -5.15 -2.67
C ILE A 41 4.02 -6.12 -1.47
N TYR A 42 3.86 -5.62 -0.24
CA TYR A 42 3.76 -6.46 0.95
C TYR A 42 2.54 -7.37 0.92
N GLY A 43 1.38 -6.84 0.54
CA GLY A 43 0.17 -7.65 0.36
C GLY A 43 0.38 -8.74 -0.67
N PHE A 44 0.98 -8.42 -1.81
CA PHE A 44 1.26 -9.39 -2.87
C PHE A 44 2.22 -10.49 -2.41
N ALA A 45 3.31 -10.10 -1.73
CA ALA A 45 4.25 -11.04 -1.13
C ALA A 45 3.55 -11.95 -0.11
N GLN A 46 2.63 -11.40 0.68
CA GLN A 46 1.86 -12.18 1.63
C GLN A 46 1.00 -13.25 0.95
N VAL A 47 0.31 -12.92 -0.14
CA VAL A 47 -0.47 -13.89 -0.92
C VAL A 47 0.43 -14.98 -1.49
N ILE A 48 1.60 -14.62 -2.02
CA ILE A 48 2.59 -15.60 -2.52
C ILE A 48 3.01 -16.54 -1.40
N ILE A 49 3.33 -16.02 -0.22
CA ILE A 49 3.75 -16.83 0.93
C ILE A 49 2.63 -17.78 1.35
N THR A 50 1.39 -17.30 1.47
CA THR A 50 0.24 -18.15 1.80
C THR A 50 0.09 -19.27 0.79
N PHE A 51 0.17 -18.97 -0.51
CA PHE A 51 0.11 -19.99 -1.55
C PHE A 51 1.27 -20.98 -1.45
N ALA A 52 2.50 -20.49 -1.29
CA ALA A 52 3.71 -21.30 -1.18
C ALA A 52 3.71 -22.20 0.08
N VAL A 53 2.93 -21.87 1.12
CA VAL A 53 2.77 -22.70 2.32
C VAL A 53 1.61 -23.68 2.18
N CYS A 54 0.45 -23.21 1.70
CA CYS A 54 -0.76 -24.04 1.59
C CYS A 54 -0.64 -25.11 0.50
N LEU A 55 -0.09 -24.78 -0.67
CA LEU A 55 0.04 -25.72 -1.79
C LEU A 55 0.88 -26.97 -1.48
N PRO A 56 2.11 -26.85 -0.91
CA PRO A 56 2.88 -28.04 -0.56
C PRO A 56 2.28 -28.80 0.61
N LEU A 57 1.61 -28.12 1.54
CA LEU A 57 0.95 -28.78 2.66
C LEU A 57 -0.21 -29.67 2.18
N GLU A 58 -0.97 -29.20 1.18
CA GLU A 58 -2.02 -29.98 0.53
C GLU A 58 -1.47 -31.20 -0.24
N TYR A 59 -0.28 -31.07 -0.83
CA TYR A 59 0.40 -32.18 -1.50
C TYR A 59 0.91 -33.26 -0.52
N VAL A 60 1.38 -32.86 0.67
CA VAL A 60 1.93 -33.78 1.68
C VAL A 60 0.84 -34.41 2.54
N TRP A 61 -0.19 -33.65 2.92
CA TRP A 61 -1.32 -34.10 3.73
C TRP A 61 -2.64 -33.63 3.11
N PRO A 62 -3.21 -34.42 2.18
CA PRO A 62 -4.48 -34.08 1.56
C PRO A 62 -5.59 -34.16 2.61
N ALA A 63 -6.04 -33.00 3.08
CA ALA A 63 -7.13 -32.88 4.06
C ALA A 63 -8.50 -33.24 3.44
N GLU A 64 -8.67 -33.06 2.13
CA GLU A 64 -9.85 -33.43 1.33
C GLU A 64 -9.44 -33.74 -0.12
N SER A 65 -10.08 -34.72 -0.77
CA SER A 65 -9.83 -35.03 -2.18
C SER A 65 -10.57 -34.04 -3.09
N TRP A 66 -10.01 -32.84 -3.26
CA TRP A 66 -10.58 -31.84 -4.16
C TRP A 66 -10.53 -32.31 -5.61
N GLN A 67 -11.69 -32.66 -6.19
CA GLN A 67 -11.81 -32.99 -7.63
C GLN A 67 -11.58 -31.78 -8.55
N ASN A 68 -11.57 -30.55 -8.02
CA ASN A 68 -11.59 -29.32 -8.82
C ASN A 68 -10.56 -28.29 -8.32
N GLY A 69 -9.43 -28.15 -9.02
CA GLY A 69 -8.43 -27.09 -8.77
C GLY A 69 -8.95 -25.66 -8.94
N ARG A 70 -10.20 -25.48 -9.40
CA ARG A 70 -10.88 -24.19 -9.55
C ARG A 70 -11.20 -23.51 -8.22
N ALA A 71 -11.37 -24.27 -7.12
CA ALA A 71 -11.64 -23.72 -5.80
C ALA A 71 -10.45 -22.92 -5.25
N VAL A 72 -9.23 -23.42 -5.46
CA VAL A 72 -7.98 -22.77 -5.04
C VAL A 72 -7.79 -21.42 -5.73
N TRP A 73 -8.08 -21.32 -7.03
CA TRP A 73 -7.99 -20.06 -7.77
C TRP A 73 -8.98 -18.99 -7.29
N VAL A 74 -10.18 -19.40 -6.87
CA VAL A 74 -11.18 -18.47 -6.33
C VAL A 74 -10.74 -17.94 -4.96
N ASP A 75 -10.16 -18.80 -4.11
CA ASP A 75 -9.64 -18.40 -2.81
C ASP A 75 -8.43 -17.44 -2.93
N ILE A 76 -7.53 -17.69 -3.89
CA ILE A 76 -6.43 -16.78 -4.21
C ILE A 76 -6.97 -15.44 -4.68
N LEU A 77 -7.90 -15.43 -5.64
CA LEU A 77 -8.50 -14.19 -6.14
C LEU A 77 -9.16 -13.41 -5.00
N TYR A 78 -9.91 -14.08 -4.14
CA TYR A 78 -10.56 -13.47 -2.99
C TYR A 78 -9.55 -12.91 -1.98
N THR A 79 -8.47 -13.65 -1.70
CA THR A 79 -7.40 -13.20 -0.80
C THR A 79 -6.61 -12.05 -1.41
N MET A 80 -6.33 -12.07 -2.71
CA MET A 80 -5.67 -10.98 -3.42
C MET A 80 -6.54 -9.72 -3.43
N ILE A 81 -7.84 -9.85 -3.73
CA ILE A 81 -8.78 -8.73 -3.75
C ILE A 81 -8.92 -8.11 -2.35
N SER A 82 -9.01 -8.93 -1.31
CA SER A 82 -9.19 -8.46 0.07
C SER A 82 -7.91 -7.90 0.70
N ARG A 83 -6.74 -8.50 0.45
CA ARG A 83 -5.48 -8.05 1.08
C ARG A 83 -4.62 -7.12 0.24
N VAL A 84 -4.68 -7.20 -1.09
CA VAL A 84 -3.81 -6.45 -2.00
C VAL A 84 -4.59 -5.43 -2.82
N GLY A 85 -5.79 -5.80 -3.24
CA GLY A 85 -6.57 -5.06 -4.23
C GLY A 85 -7.47 -4.01 -3.61
N VAL A 86 -8.76 -4.35 -3.51
CA VAL A 86 -9.84 -3.37 -3.37
C VAL A 86 -9.77 -2.64 -2.05
N LEU A 87 -9.55 -3.34 -0.93
CA LEU A 87 -9.53 -2.68 0.38
C LEU A 87 -8.40 -1.66 0.53
N PRO A 88 -7.12 -1.97 0.25
CA PRO A 88 -6.05 -0.98 0.31
C PRO A 88 -6.24 0.18 -0.66
N ILE A 89 -6.65 -0.10 -1.90
CA ILE A 89 -6.82 0.95 -2.94
C ILE A 89 -8.00 1.86 -2.61
N VAL A 90 -9.14 1.31 -2.22
CA VAL A 90 -10.32 2.09 -1.83
C VAL A 90 -10.01 2.89 -0.57
N SER A 91 -9.31 2.29 0.40
CA SER A 91 -8.88 3.00 1.61
C SER A 91 -7.93 4.14 1.25
N PHE A 92 -6.98 3.94 0.34
CA PHE A 92 -6.07 4.99 -0.12
C PHE A 92 -6.82 6.19 -0.67
N VAL A 93 -7.69 5.95 -1.66
CA VAL A 93 -8.42 7.02 -2.34
C VAL A 93 -9.35 7.75 -1.37
N LEU A 94 -10.14 7.00 -0.58
CA LEU A 94 -11.06 7.62 0.38
C LEU A 94 -10.34 8.37 1.50
N PHE A 95 -9.37 7.73 2.15
CA PHE A 95 -8.72 8.30 3.32
C PHE A 95 -7.91 9.54 2.96
N PHE A 96 -7.31 9.58 1.75
CA PHE A 96 -6.67 10.80 1.26
C PHE A 96 -7.68 11.93 1.02
N GLN A 97 -8.79 11.67 0.35
CA GLN A 97 -9.81 12.71 0.11
C GLN A 97 -10.34 13.28 1.42
N VAL A 98 -10.55 12.40 2.41
CA VAL A 98 -10.90 12.81 3.77
C VAL A 98 -9.79 13.65 4.38
N GLN A 99 -8.54 13.18 4.37
CA GLN A 99 -7.40 13.91 4.93
C GLN A 99 -7.20 15.29 4.28
N ALA A 100 -7.30 15.40 2.96
CA ALA A 100 -7.16 16.65 2.23
C ALA A 100 -8.29 17.63 2.55
N ALA A 101 -9.55 17.15 2.60
CA ALA A 101 -10.70 17.96 2.95
C ALA A 101 -10.61 18.47 4.41
N PHE A 102 -10.24 17.60 5.35
CA PHE A 102 -10.01 18.00 6.73
C PHE A 102 -8.85 18.98 6.86
N GLY A 103 -7.71 18.71 6.21
CA GLY A 103 -6.56 19.61 6.21
C GLY A 103 -6.90 21.00 5.68
N GLY A 104 -7.66 21.08 4.58
CA GLY A 104 -8.16 22.35 4.05
C GLY A 104 -9.08 23.08 5.03
N LEU A 105 -10.04 22.38 5.62
CA LEU A 105 -10.92 22.96 6.64
C LEU A 105 -10.14 23.50 7.84
N LEU A 106 -9.21 22.71 8.38
CA LEU A 106 -8.37 23.13 9.50
C LEU A 106 -7.52 24.35 9.14
N ALA A 107 -6.96 24.39 7.93
CA ALA A 107 -6.20 25.54 7.44
C ALA A 107 -7.07 26.80 7.30
N ASP A 108 -8.32 26.67 6.82
CA ASP A 108 -9.28 27.77 6.73
C ASP A 108 -9.64 28.34 8.12
N TYR A 109 -9.62 27.51 9.16
CA TYR A 109 -9.76 27.94 10.56
C TYR A 109 -8.47 28.49 11.18
N GLY A 110 -7.39 28.64 10.39
CA GLY A 110 -6.10 29.15 10.85
C GLY A 110 -5.29 28.13 11.65
N TYR A 111 -5.69 26.85 11.63
CA TYR A 111 -4.94 25.78 12.29
C TYR A 111 -3.82 25.29 11.38
N VAL A 112 -2.59 25.65 11.72
CA VAL A 112 -1.38 25.11 11.10
C VAL A 112 -0.91 23.92 11.96
N PRO A 113 -0.70 22.73 11.39
CA PRO A 113 -0.17 21.59 12.13
C PRO A 113 1.14 22.00 12.82
N PRO A 114 1.27 21.84 14.15
CA PRO A 114 2.49 22.20 14.84
C PRO A 114 3.63 21.32 14.34
N ALA A 115 4.62 21.94 13.69
CA ALA A 115 5.82 21.23 13.28
C ALA A 115 6.62 20.79 14.52
N LEU A 116 7.42 19.74 14.39
CA LEU A 116 8.28 19.28 15.48
C LEU A 116 9.26 20.39 15.90
N GLU A 117 9.68 21.22 14.94
CA GLU A 117 10.54 22.38 15.18
C GLU A 117 9.85 23.48 16.00
N LEU A 118 8.52 23.56 15.96
CA LEU A 118 7.71 24.50 16.74
C LEU A 118 7.61 24.09 18.21
N LEU A 119 7.63 22.78 18.50
CA LEU A 119 7.60 22.24 19.85
C LEU A 119 9.00 22.15 20.48
N ALA A 120 10.01 21.88 19.65
CA ALA A 120 11.40 21.71 20.06
C ALA A 120 12.31 22.60 19.19
N PRO A 121 12.49 23.88 19.56
CA PRO A 121 13.21 24.86 18.74
C PRO A 121 14.67 24.47 18.43
N TRP A 122 15.26 23.58 19.23
CA TRP A 122 16.62 23.08 19.01
C TRP A 122 16.73 22.06 17.87
N LEU A 123 15.60 21.58 17.31
CA LEU A 123 15.57 20.76 16.11
C LEU A 123 15.60 21.58 14.81
N VAL A 124 15.47 22.90 14.88
CA VAL A 124 15.56 23.78 13.71
C VAL A 124 16.95 23.61 13.06
N GLY A 125 16.99 23.12 11.82
CA GLY A 125 18.23 22.91 11.07
C GLY A 125 18.91 21.55 11.30
N HIS A 126 18.25 20.62 12.00
CA HIS A 126 18.66 19.22 12.06
C HIS A 126 17.68 18.38 11.24
N ALA A 127 18.14 17.85 10.11
CA ALA A 127 17.38 16.89 9.33
C ALA A 127 17.22 15.61 10.16
N VAL A 128 16.04 15.40 10.73
CA VAL A 128 15.69 14.12 11.34
C VAL A 128 15.40 13.18 10.18
N VAL A 129 16.38 12.33 9.89
CA VAL A 129 16.28 11.21 8.94
C VAL A 129 15.36 10.13 9.50
#